data_AF-A0A850C332-F1
#
_entry.id   AF-A0A850C332-F1
#
_cell.length_a   1.000
_cell.length_b   1.000
_cell.length_c   1.000
_cell.angle_alpha   90.00
_cell.angle_beta   90.00
_cell.angle_gamma   90.00
#
_symmetry.space_group_name_H-M   'P 1'
#
loop_
_entity.id
_entity.type
_entity.pdbx_description
1 polymer ?
#
loop_
_entity_poly.entity_id
_entity_poly.type
_entity_poly.pdbx_seq_one_letter_code
_entity_poly.pdbx_strand_id
1 'polypeptide(L)'
;MNGRIALLVGLSGVALVLFAACGQAVTPPPADPAATEAPAEATDIPPTAMPPMLEGDVARGGRLYDEWTVELGVDVPEGDHPLWATQTTNTRTGGDTWRCKECHGWDYKGVDGAYGSGSHKTGFVGVMNMAGKDPYEILQVL
;
A
#
# COMPACT_ATOMS: atom_id res chain seq x y z
N MET A 1 6.35 43.98 -33.78
CA MET A 1 7.66 44.45 -33.31
C MET A 1 8.18 43.39 -32.35
N ASN A 2 8.78 42.32 -32.86
CA ASN A 2 10.19 42.18 -33.26
C ASN A 2 11.10 41.96 -32.05
N GLY A 3 11.57 40.72 -31.90
CA GLY A 3 12.61 40.32 -30.95
C GLY A 3 12.97 38.84 -31.10
N ARG A 4 13.51 38.46 -32.26
CA ARG A 4 14.25 37.20 -32.47
C ARG A 4 15.62 37.31 -31.77
N ILE A 5 16.23 36.16 -31.42
CA ILE A 5 17.65 35.85 -31.09
C ILE A 5 17.63 34.93 -29.85
N ALA A 6 18.29 33.77 -29.75
CA ALA A 6 19.00 32.92 -30.68
C ALA A 6 19.14 31.54 -30.03
N LEU A 7 19.18 30.54 -30.90
CA LEU A 7 19.51 29.13 -30.72
C LEU A 7 20.86 28.95 -29.98
N LEU A 8 20.89 28.14 -28.91
CA LEU A 8 22.11 27.45 -28.47
C LEU A 8 21.81 25.98 -28.20
N VAL A 9 22.23 25.17 -29.17
CA VAL A 9 22.32 23.72 -29.16
C VAL A 9 23.42 23.32 -28.16
N GLY A 10 23.03 22.62 -27.09
CA GLY A 10 23.94 21.97 -26.15
C GLY A 10 23.94 20.47 -26.38
N LEU A 11 24.69 20.02 -27.40
CA LEU A 11 24.97 18.62 -27.67
C LEU A 11 26.00 18.14 -26.63
N SER A 12 25.59 17.34 -25.64
CA SER A 12 26.55 16.70 -24.73
C SER A 12 26.19 15.23 -24.52
N GLY A 13 26.76 14.41 -25.42
CA GLY A 13 27.47 13.18 -25.08
C GLY A 13 26.74 12.12 -24.26
N VAL A 14 26.05 11.22 -24.97
CA VAL A 14 25.86 9.84 -24.52
C VAL A 14 27.24 9.18 -24.43
N ALA A 15 27.81 9.10 -23.23
CA ALA A 15 29.01 8.30 -22.97
C ALA A 15 28.58 6.87 -22.62
N LEU A 16 28.50 6.04 -23.66
CA LEU A 16 28.34 4.59 -23.55
C LEU A 16 29.66 4.00 -23.00
N VAL A 17 29.75 3.81 -21.68
CA VAL A 17 30.91 3.14 -21.07
C VAL A 17 30.69 1.63 -21.13
N LEU A 18 31.25 1.02 -22.17
CA LEU A 18 31.46 -0.42 -22.30
C LEU A 18 32.45 -0.88 -21.21
N PHE A 19 31.96 -1.50 -20.15
CA PHE A 19 32.82 -2.25 -19.23
C PHE A 19 33.11 -3.63 -19.84
N ALA A 20 34.30 -3.72 -20.44
CA ALA A 20 34.93 -4.98 -20.82
C ALA A 20 35.23 -5.81 -19.57
N ALA A 21 34.68 -7.02 -19.53
CA ALA A 21 34.97 -8.01 -18.51
C ALA A 21 36.44 -8.47 -18.61
N CYS A 22 37.26 -8.11 -17.64
CA CYS A 22 38.53 -8.81 -17.37
C CYS A 22 38.29 -9.78 -16.20
N GLY A 23 38.20 -11.06 -16.54
CA GLY A 23 38.18 -12.15 -15.57
C GLY A 23 39.48 -12.17 -14.77
N GLN A 24 39.36 -12.10 -13.45
CA GLN A 24 40.44 -12.44 -12.55
C GLN A 24 40.28 -13.93 -12.23
N ALA A 25 41.24 -14.73 -12.68
CA ALA A 25 41.34 -16.13 -12.28
C ALA A 25 41.77 -16.17 -10.79
N VAL A 26 40.79 -16.30 -9.91
CA VAL A 26 41.04 -16.65 -8.51
C VAL A 26 41.41 -18.12 -8.49
N THR A 27 42.65 -18.43 -8.11
CA THR A 27 43.07 -19.80 -7.83
C THR A 27 42.31 -20.31 -6.60
N PRO A 28 41.54 -21.41 -6.69
CA PRO A 28 40.86 -21.96 -5.53
C PRO A 28 41.89 -22.52 -4.53
N PRO A 29 41.64 -22.43 -3.22
CA PRO A 29 42.46 -23.12 -2.22
C PRO A 29 42.39 -24.64 -2.43
N PRO A 30 43.40 -25.40 -1.95
CA PRO A 30 43.38 -26.86 -2.05
C PRO A 30 42.14 -27.42 -1.35
N ALA A 31 41.46 -28.34 -2.04
CA ALA A 31 40.28 -29.01 -1.50
C ALA A 31 40.66 -29.85 -0.29
N ASP A 32 40.04 -29.58 0.85
CA ASP A 32 40.04 -30.50 1.98
C ASP A 32 39.43 -31.84 1.52
N PRO A 33 40.02 -32.99 1.93
CA PRO A 33 39.47 -34.27 1.56
C PRO A 33 38.16 -34.48 2.31
N ALA A 34 37.06 -34.40 1.56
CA ALA A 34 35.77 -35.02 1.80
C ALA A 34 35.51 -35.40 3.27
N ALA A 35 35.01 -34.43 4.03
CA ALA A 35 34.05 -34.77 5.08
C ALA A 35 32.83 -35.33 4.34
N THR A 36 32.64 -36.65 4.39
CA THR A 36 31.39 -37.28 4.03
C THR A 36 30.33 -36.74 4.99
N GLU A 37 29.62 -35.69 4.58
CA GLU A 37 28.37 -35.32 5.19
C GLU A 37 27.41 -36.51 5.00
N ALA A 38 26.93 -37.04 6.11
CA ALA A 38 25.78 -37.93 6.12
C ALA A 38 24.65 -37.26 5.31
N PRO A 39 23.82 -38.03 4.58
CA PRO A 39 22.74 -37.41 3.83
C PRO A 39 21.90 -36.64 4.82
N ALA A 40 21.77 -35.33 4.59
CA ALA A 40 20.88 -34.49 5.37
C ALA A 40 19.52 -35.19 5.38
N GLU A 41 19.11 -35.65 6.56
CA GLU A 41 17.79 -36.16 6.81
C GLU A 41 16.84 -35.09 6.29
N ALA A 42 16.03 -35.45 5.29
CA ALA A 42 15.04 -34.58 4.72
C ALA A 42 14.08 -34.19 5.85
N THR A 43 14.34 -33.04 6.47
CA THR A 43 13.41 -32.40 7.37
C THR A 43 12.12 -32.24 6.58
N ASP A 44 11.05 -32.90 7.05
CA ASP A 44 9.68 -32.74 6.57
C ASP A 44 9.41 -31.24 6.35
N ILE A 45 9.46 -30.77 5.10
CA ILE A 45 8.91 -29.47 4.76
C ILE A 45 7.40 -29.67 4.85
N PRO A 46 6.70 -29.09 5.84
CA PRO A 46 5.26 -29.24 5.91
C PRO A 46 4.68 -28.74 4.58
N PRO A 47 3.72 -29.47 3.99
CA PRO A 47 3.08 -29.03 2.75
C PRO A 47 2.59 -27.60 2.99
N THR A 48 3.07 -26.67 2.16
CA THR A 48 2.78 -25.23 2.20
C THR A 48 1.40 -24.99 2.81
N ALA A 49 1.37 -24.56 4.07
CA ALA A 49 0.13 -24.35 4.79
C ALA A 49 -0.69 -23.33 4.00
N MET A 50 -1.86 -23.74 3.50
CA MET A 50 -2.80 -22.79 2.93
C MET A 50 -3.07 -21.72 3.98
N PRO A 51 -3.07 -20.42 3.60
CA PRO A 51 -3.32 -19.38 4.57
C PRO A 51 -4.71 -19.58 5.21
N PRO A 52 -4.89 -19.22 6.48
CA PRO A 52 -6.11 -19.54 7.23
C PRO A 52 -7.31 -18.78 6.66
N MET A 53 -8.34 -19.49 6.19
CA MET A 53 -9.53 -18.86 5.59
C MET A 53 -10.02 -17.68 6.45
N LEU A 54 -10.24 -16.55 5.79
CA LEU A 54 -10.72 -15.34 6.44
C LEU A 54 -12.25 -15.35 6.47
N GLU A 55 -12.82 -15.47 7.65
CA GLU A 55 -14.26 -15.28 7.89
C GLU A 55 -14.56 -13.81 8.27
N GLY A 56 -15.67 -13.28 7.76
CA GLY A 56 -16.15 -11.93 8.07
C GLY A 56 -17.51 -11.93 8.76
N ASP A 57 -17.71 -11.02 9.71
CA ASP A 57 -19.03 -10.66 10.26
C ASP A 57 -19.45 -9.31 9.69
N VAL A 58 -20.51 -9.33 8.87
CA VAL A 58 -21.02 -8.14 8.18
C VAL A 58 -21.55 -7.10 9.17
N ALA A 59 -22.22 -7.52 10.25
CA ALA A 59 -22.76 -6.60 11.24
C ALA A 59 -21.64 -5.91 12.02
N ARG A 60 -20.62 -6.68 12.42
CA ARG A 60 -19.42 -6.11 13.05
C ARG A 60 -18.64 -5.22 12.08
N GLY A 61 -18.48 -5.64 10.83
CA GLY A 61 -17.81 -4.85 9.78
C GLY A 61 -18.46 -3.49 9.57
N GLY A 62 -19.80 -3.43 9.55
CA GLY A 62 -20.53 -2.15 9.47
C GLY A 62 -20.29 -1.22 10.65
N ARG A 63 -20.22 -1.76 11.88
CA ARG A 63 -19.90 -0.96 13.08
C ARG A 63 -18.45 -0.45 13.07
N LEU A 64 -17.50 -1.30 12.66
CA LEU A 64 -16.10 -0.90 12.45
C LEU A 64 -16.01 0.22 11.41
N TYR A 65 -16.71 0.10 10.29
CA TYR A 65 -16.69 1.09 9.23
C TYR A 65 -17.29 2.45 9.66
N ASP A 66 -18.30 2.42 10.52
CA ASP A 66 -18.94 3.63 11.06
C ASP A 66 -18.08 4.34 12.12
N GLU A 67 -17.57 3.59 13.09
CA GLU A 67 -16.79 4.09 14.24
C GLU A 67 -15.95 2.97 14.87
N TRP A 68 -14.81 2.65 14.24
CA TRP A 68 -13.97 1.53 14.65
C TRP A 68 -13.43 1.66 16.07
N THR A 69 -13.17 2.87 16.55
CA THR A 69 -12.65 3.11 17.91
C THR A 69 -13.63 2.64 18.97
N VAL A 70 -14.93 2.92 18.75
CA VAL A 70 -16.03 2.49 19.62
C VAL A 70 -16.22 0.98 19.55
N GLU A 71 -16.21 0.39 18.36
CA GLU A 71 -16.38 -1.07 18.20
C GLU A 71 -15.22 -1.87 18.80
N LEU A 72 -14.00 -1.31 18.81
CA LEU A 72 -12.83 -1.93 19.46
C LEU A 72 -12.67 -1.55 20.94
N GLY A 73 -13.36 -0.51 21.42
CA GLY A 73 -13.21 0.00 22.77
C GLY A 73 -11.83 0.60 23.05
N VAL A 74 -11.23 1.25 22.06
CA VAL A 74 -9.92 1.90 22.15
C VAL A 74 -10.05 3.42 22.15
N ASP A 75 -9.01 4.11 22.61
CA ASP A 75 -8.98 5.57 22.59
C ASP A 75 -9.00 6.11 21.16
N VAL A 76 -9.71 7.23 20.97
CA VAL A 76 -9.75 7.94 19.70
C VAL A 76 -8.39 8.61 19.46
N PRO A 77 -7.77 8.45 18.27
CA PRO A 77 -6.52 9.14 17.95
C PRO A 77 -6.63 10.66 18.13
N GLU A 78 -5.58 11.27 18.68
CA GLU A 78 -5.52 12.72 18.84
C GLU A 78 -5.32 13.43 17.50
N GLY A 79 -5.98 14.57 17.33
CA GLY A 79 -5.87 15.40 16.12
C GLY A 79 -6.56 14.81 14.89
N ASP A 80 -6.30 15.43 13.74
CA ASP A 80 -6.89 15.02 12.46
C ASP A 80 -6.09 13.88 11.83
N HIS A 81 -6.76 12.98 11.12
CA HIS A 81 -6.13 11.97 10.30
C HIS A 81 -5.22 12.65 9.25
N PRO A 82 -3.96 12.23 9.05
CA PRO A 82 -3.01 12.93 8.17
C PRO A 82 -3.52 13.18 6.74
N LEU A 83 -4.23 12.21 6.15
CA LEU A 83 -4.83 12.34 4.82
C LEU A 83 -5.99 13.35 4.76
N TRP A 84 -6.58 13.73 5.89
CA TRP A 84 -7.68 14.70 5.95
C TRP A 84 -7.27 16.07 5.39
N ALA A 85 -6.00 16.44 5.53
CA ALA A 85 -5.45 17.68 4.99
C ALA A 85 -5.40 17.72 3.45
N THR A 86 -5.63 16.59 2.76
CA THR A 86 -5.64 16.52 1.29
C THR A 86 -6.97 16.92 0.65
N GLN A 87 -8.01 17.11 1.47
CA GLN A 87 -9.30 17.65 1.04
C GLN A 87 -9.56 19.03 1.69
N THR A 88 -10.44 19.83 1.09
CA THR A 88 -10.75 21.19 1.58
C THR A 88 -12.25 21.49 1.68
N THR A 89 -13.11 20.48 1.52
CA THR A 89 -14.56 20.64 1.40
C THR A 89 -15.32 20.25 2.68
N ASN A 90 -14.76 19.36 3.48
CA ASN A 90 -15.32 18.93 4.76
C ASN A 90 -14.55 19.58 5.91
N THR A 91 -15.27 20.24 6.82
CA THR A 91 -14.69 21.03 7.91
C THR A 91 -14.66 20.30 9.26
N ARG A 92 -14.94 19.00 9.29
CA ARG A 92 -14.80 18.18 10.51
C ARG A 92 -13.34 18.05 10.92
N THR A 93 -13.15 17.72 12.19
CA THR A 93 -11.84 17.64 12.86
C THR A 93 -11.85 16.51 13.90
N GLY A 94 -10.67 16.17 14.42
CA GLY A 94 -10.48 15.18 15.46
C GLY A 94 -10.94 13.79 15.01
N GLY A 95 -11.57 13.06 15.94
CA GLY A 95 -12.02 11.69 15.74
C GLY A 95 -12.87 11.45 14.49
N ASP A 96 -13.68 12.43 14.07
CA ASP A 96 -14.50 12.31 12.86
C ASP A 96 -13.66 12.02 11.62
N THR A 97 -12.45 12.56 11.55
CA THR A 97 -11.53 12.41 10.41
C THR A 97 -10.89 11.03 10.33
N TRP A 98 -11.00 10.23 11.39
CA TRP A 98 -10.49 8.85 11.48
C TRP A 98 -11.54 7.79 11.15
N ARG A 99 -12.79 8.20 10.93
CA ARG A 99 -13.89 7.28 10.61
C ARG A 99 -13.83 6.91 9.14
N CYS A 100 -13.84 5.61 8.83
CA CYS A 100 -13.76 5.12 7.46
C CYS A 100 -14.87 5.73 6.58
N LYS A 101 -16.09 5.79 7.12
CA LYS A 101 -17.23 6.39 6.41
C LYS A 101 -17.05 7.87 6.07
N GLU A 102 -16.26 8.62 6.84
CA GLU A 102 -16.16 10.07 6.65
C GLU A 102 -15.33 10.40 5.40
N CYS A 103 -14.33 9.55 5.10
CA CYS A 103 -13.62 9.60 3.83
C CYS A 103 -14.41 8.88 2.72
N HIS A 104 -14.87 7.65 2.96
CA HIS A 104 -15.33 6.74 1.90
C HIS A 104 -16.85 6.63 1.75
N GLY A 105 -17.61 7.46 2.47
CA GLY A 105 -19.08 7.50 2.44
C GLY A 105 -19.72 6.38 3.26
N TRP A 106 -20.82 6.66 3.96
CA TRP A 106 -21.60 5.65 4.70
C TRP A 106 -22.20 4.57 3.80
N ASP A 107 -22.36 4.88 2.51
CA ASP A 107 -22.87 3.99 1.47
C ASP A 107 -21.74 3.32 0.66
N TYR A 108 -20.49 3.40 1.15
CA TYR A 108 -19.28 2.82 0.56
C TYR A 108 -18.84 3.38 -0.80
N LYS A 109 -19.52 4.42 -1.30
CA LYS A 109 -19.32 4.97 -2.65
C LYS A 109 -18.51 6.27 -2.67
N GLY A 110 -18.18 6.83 -1.51
CA GLY A 110 -17.39 8.07 -1.40
C GLY A 110 -17.98 9.21 -2.21
N VAL A 111 -17.15 9.83 -3.06
CA VAL A 111 -17.50 10.95 -3.94
C VAL A 111 -18.62 10.62 -4.94
N ASP A 112 -18.78 9.36 -5.31
CA ASP A 112 -19.82 8.92 -6.26
C ASP A 112 -21.14 8.54 -5.54
N GLY A 113 -21.17 8.69 -4.22
CA GLY A 113 -22.27 8.29 -3.35
C GLY A 113 -22.99 9.43 -2.66
N ALA A 114 -23.60 9.09 -1.52
CA ALA A 114 -24.30 10.02 -0.65
C ALA A 114 -23.41 11.18 -0.16
N TYR A 115 -22.10 10.97 -0.06
CA TYR A 115 -21.10 12.00 0.31
C TYR A 115 -20.49 12.72 -0.90
N GLY A 116 -21.01 12.53 -2.12
CA GLY A 116 -20.61 13.34 -3.29
C GLY A 116 -20.98 14.83 -3.18
N SER A 117 -21.86 15.17 -2.23
CA SER A 117 -22.31 16.53 -1.96
C SER A 117 -22.63 16.75 -0.47
N GLY A 118 -22.99 17.97 -0.09
CA GLY A 118 -23.36 18.31 1.28
C GLY A 118 -22.16 18.48 2.21
N SER A 119 -22.44 18.57 3.52
CA SER A 119 -21.44 18.87 4.56
C SER A 119 -20.44 17.74 4.80
N HIS A 120 -20.68 16.53 4.28
CA HIS A 120 -19.77 15.39 4.40
C HIS A 120 -18.85 15.22 3.19
N LYS A 121 -18.98 16.06 2.16
CA LYS A 121 -18.21 15.91 0.93
C LYS A 121 -16.72 16.10 1.20
N THR A 122 -15.91 15.10 0.84
CA THR A 122 -14.44 15.14 0.87
C THR A 122 -13.82 15.05 -0.52
N GLY A 123 -14.48 14.34 -1.45
CA GLY A 123 -13.94 14.03 -2.77
C GLY A 123 -13.13 12.72 -2.83
N PHE A 124 -12.96 12.01 -1.71
CA PHE A 124 -12.34 10.68 -1.71
C PHE A 124 -13.24 9.64 -2.36
N VAL A 125 -12.62 8.66 -3.04
CA VAL A 125 -13.33 7.55 -3.68
C VAL A 125 -13.91 6.59 -2.65
N GLY A 126 -14.95 5.85 -3.02
CA GLY A 126 -15.49 4.76 -2.22
C GLY A 126 -14.59 3.53 -2.17
N VAL A 127 -14.99 2.54 -1.38
CA VAL A 127 -14.25 1.27 -1.21
C VAL A 127 -14.80 0.12 -2.08
N MET A 128 -15.89 0.35 -2.81
CA MET A 128 -16.57 -0.71 -3.60
C MET A 128 -15.70 -1.32 -4.71
N ASN A 129 -14.61 -0.67 -5.12
CA ASN A 129 -13.64 -1.25 -6.05
C ASN A 129 -12.92 -2.50 -5.48
N MET A 130 -13.01 -2.72 -4.16
CA MET A 130 -12.48 -3.91 -3.50
C MET A 130 -13.48 -5.06 -3.41
N ALA A 131 -14.74 -4.87 -3.81
CA ALA A 131 -15.76 -5.90 -3.72
C ALA A 131 -15.40 -7.13 -4.59
N GLY A 132 -15.48 -8.32 -3.99
CA GLY A 132 -15.19 -9.59 -4.67
C GLY A 132 -13.71 -9.90 -4.86
N LYS A 133 -12.79 -9.04 -4.37
CA LYS A 133 -11.36 -9.37 -4.29
C LYS A 133 -11.08 -10.45 -3.25
N ASP A 134 -9.93 -11.09 -3.41
CA ASP A 134 -9.41 -12.03 -2.41
C ASP A 134 -9.27 -11.31 -1.05
N PRO A 135 -9.77 -11.89 0.06
CA PRO A 135 -9.71 -11.25 1.37
C PRO A 135 -8.29 -10.88 1.83
N TYR A 136 -7.24 -11.61 1.42
CA TYR A 136 -5.86 -11.24 1.74
C TYR A 136 -5.38 -10.04 0.93
N GLU A 137 -5.87 -9.82 -0.30
CA GLU A 137 -5.61 -8.57 -1.03
C GLU A 137 -6.23 -7.37 -0.31
N ILE A 138 -7.40 -7.54 0.30
CA ILE A 138 -8.09 -6.47 1.04
C ILE A 138 -7.31 -6.11 2.31
N LEU A 139 -6.80 -7.09 3.06
CA LEU A 139 -6.04 -6.84 4.29
C LEU A 139 -4.74 -6.07 4.06
N GLN A 140 -4.15 -6.12 2.86
CA GLN A 140 -2.90 -5.44 2.56
C GLN A 140 -3.06 -3.92 2.36
N VAL A 141 -4.29 -3.41 2.31
CA VAL A 141 -4.59 -1.99 2.04
C VAL A 141 -5.35 -1.29 3.18
N LEU A 142 -5.51 -1.95 4.33
CA LEU A 142 -6.07 -1.41 5.56
C LEU A 142 -4.96 -0.85 6.45
#